data_AF-A0A382SEQ7-F1
#
_entry.id   AF-A0A382SEQ7-F1
#
_cell.length_a   1.000
_cell.length_b   1.000
_cell.length_c   1.000
_cell.angle_alpha   90.00
_cell.angle_beta   90.00
_cell.angle_gamma   90.00
#
_symmetry.space_group_name_H-M   'P 1'
#
loop_
_entity.id
_entity.type
_entity.pdbx_description
1 polymer ?
#
loop_
_entity_poly.entity_id
_entity_poly.type
_entity_poly.pdbx_seq_one_letter_code
_entity_poly.pdbx_strand_id
1 'polypeptide(L)'
;MSKAKVLFVSQTIEPYIEDGNISHMSRHLPQAIQERGKEIRTFMPRFGCVNERRYQLHEVIRLSGMNLILNDSDHPLIIKVASIQAARMQVYFIDNEEYFKRKFTFRDDKGKFYGDNDERMAFYCRGVIETVKKLGWAPDVIHCQGWMTSL
;
A
#
# COMPACT_ATOMS: atom_id res chain seq x y z
N MET A 1 -26.43 11.69 -7.19
CA MET A 1 -25.88 10.33 -6.99
C MET A 1 -24.55 10.47 -6.26
N SER A 2 -24.25 9.61 -5.30
CA SER A 2 -22.93 9.59 -4.64
C SER A 2 -21.85 9.26 -5.67
N LYS A 3 -20.64 9.81 -5.48
CA LYS A 3 -19.48 9.43 -6.29
C LYS A 3 -19.10 7.99 -5.93
N ALA A 4 -18.90 7.15 -6.95
CA ALA A 4 -18.35 5.81 -6.72
C ALA A 4 -16.96 5.91 -6.10
N LYS A 5 -16.71 5.06 -5.10
CA LYS A 5 -15.50 4.95 -4.31
C LYS A 5 -14.69 3.74 -4.78
N VAL A 6 -13.47 3.96 -5.21
CA VAL A 6 -12.59 2.90 -5.72
C VAL A 6 -11.33 2.81 -4.85
N LEU A 7 -11.14 1.66 -4.22
CA LEU A 7 -9.92 1.34 -3.49
C LEU A 7 -8.93 0.68 -4.44
N PHE A 8 -7.75 1.28 -4.59
CA PHE A 8 -6.63 0.70 -5.30
C PHE A 8 -5.65 0.10 -4.32
N VAL A 9 -5.34 -1.19 -4.49
CA VAL A 9 -4.40 -1.93 -3.65
C VAL A 9 -3.30 -2.43 -4.57
N SER A 10 -2.09 -1.88 -4.41
CA SER A 10 -1.00 -2.11 -5.35
C SER A 10 0.27 -2.55 -4.66
N GLN A 11 0.99 -3.50 -5.24
CA GLN A 11 2.28 -3.91 -4.70
C GLN A 11 3.39 -2.86 -4.86
N THR A 12 3.33 -2.02 -5.91
CA THR A 12 4.32 -0.96 -6.19
C THR A 12 3.63 0.24 -6.86
N ILE A 13 4.13 1.45 -6.64
CA ILE A 13 3.56 2.70 -7.19
C ILE A 13 4.69 3.69 -7.46
N GLU A 14 4.69 4.31 -8.63
CA GLU A 14 5.61 5.42 -8.95
C GLU A 14 5.19 6.72 -8.24
N PRO A 15 6.11 7.59 -7.80
CA PRO A 15 7.56 7.48 -7.90
C PRO A 15 8.20 6.72 -6.72
N TYR A 16 7.40 6.12 -5.83
CA TYR A 16 7.93 5.51 -4.61
C TYR A 16 8.79 4.28 -4.91
N ILE A 17 8.33 3.42 -5.84
CA ILE A 17 9.04 2.26 -6.36
C ILE A 17 8.73 2.14 -7.85
N GLU A 18 9.78 2.19 -8.67
CA GLU A 18 9.73 1.95 -10.12
C GLU A 18 10.00 0.46 -10.38
N ASP A 19 8.94 -0.27 -10.74
CA ASP A 19 8.93 -1.73 -10.95
C ASP A 19 8.16 -2.06 -12.24
N GLY A 20 8.56 -1.38 -13.33
CA GLY A 20 8.01 -1.56 -14.67
C GLY A 20 6.52 -1.23 -14.79
N ASN A 21 5.80 -2.02 -15.57
CA ASN A 21 4.41 -1.71 -15.94
C ASN A 21 3.45 -1.68 -14.74
N ILE A 22 3.70 -2.48 -13.69
CA ILE A 22 2.81 -2.54 -12.52
C ILE A 22 2.87 -1.23 -11.74
N SER A 23 4.05 -0.67 -11.50
CA SER A 23 4.20 0.59 -10.78
C SER A 23 3.62 1.77 -11.57
N HIS A 24 3.85 1.78 -12.89
CA HIS A 24 3.31 2.79 -13.80
C HIS A 24 1.77 2.75 -13.81
N MET A 25 1.17 1.57 -14.01
CA MET A 25 -0.29 1.43 -13.98
C MET A 25 -0.89 1.82 -12.64
N SER A 26 -0.27 1.38 -11.53
CA SER A 26 -0.72 1.72 -10.18
C SER A 26 -0.62 3.21 -9.86
N ARG A 27 0.17 3.96 -10.62
CA ARG A 27 0.23 5.42 -10.54
C ARG A 27 -0.82 6.10 -11.41
N HIS A 28 -0.97 5.67 -12.65
CA HIS A 28 -1.78 6.38 -13.66
C HIS A 28 -3.25 5.98 -13.69
N LEU A 29 -3.57 4.70 -13.43
CA LEU A 29 -4.95 4.24 -13.42
C LEU A 29 -5.78 4.90 -12.31
N PRO A 30 -5.34 4.97 -11.04
CA PRO A 30 -6.11 5.65 -10.00
C PRO A 30 -6.27 7.15 -10.31
N GLN A 31 -5.23 7.81 -10.83
CA GLN A 31 -5.31 9.21 -11.26
C GLN A 31 -6.40 9.41 -12.32
N ALA A 32 -6.43 8.59 -13.36
CA ALA A 32 -7.45 8.71 -14.41
C ALA A 32 -8.87 8.50 -13.86
N ILE A 33 -9.04 7.60 -12.89
CA ILE A 33 -10.34 7.37 -12.23
C ILE A 33 -10.74 8.55 -11.34
N GLN A 34 -9.79 9.14 -10.62
CA GLN A 34 -10.00 10.38 -9.86
C GLN A 34 -10.41 11.55 -10.76
N GLU A 35 -9.74 11.73 -11.89
CA GLU A 35 -10.01 12.79 -12.88
C GLU A 35 -11.39 12.63 -13.52
N ARG A 36 -11.92 11.40 -13.59
CA ARG A 36 -13.30 11.10 -13.98
C ARG A 36 -14.32 11.32 -12.85
N GLY A 37 -13.92 11.99 -11.77
CA GLY A 37 -14.79 12.45 -10.69
C GLY A 37 -15.14 11.39 -9.67
N LYS A 38 -14.41 10.26 -9.62
CA LYS A 38 -14.58 9.22 -8.60
C LYS A 38 -13.74 9.53 -7.36
N GLU A 39 -14.16 9.01 -6.22
CA GLU A 39 -13.35 9.05 -5.00
C GLU A 39 -12.41 7.86 -5.00
N ILE A 40 -11.13 8.12 -4.75
CA ILE A 40 -10.13 7.06 -4.72
C ILE A 40 -9.37 7.03 -3.39
N ARG A 41 -8.90 5.84 -3.04
CA ARG A 41 -7.81 5.67 -2.08
C ARG A 41 -6.86 4.63 -2.62
N THR A 42 -5.57 4.85 -2.41
CA THR A 42 -4.54 3.98 -2.96
C THR A 42 -3.63 3.50 -1.85
N PHE A 43 -3.32 2.21 -1.83
CA PHE A 43 -2.45 1.58 -0.85
C PHE A 43 -1.24 0.94 -1.53
N MET A 44 -0.10 0.95 -0.84
CA MET A 44 1.07 0.10 -1.16
C MET A 44 1.81 -0.32 0.10
N PRO A 45 2.64 -1.38 0.07
CA PRO A 45 3.53 -1.68 1.18
C PRO A 45 4.62 -0.61 1.32
N ARG A 46 5.03 -0.30 2.54
CA ARG A 46 6.18 0.56 2.83
C ARG A 46 7.46 -0.27 2.76
N PHE A 47 7.97 -0.55 1.56
CA PHE A 47 9.29 -1.19 1.46
C PHE A 47 10.42 -0.29 1.96
N GLY A 48 11.49 -0.90 2.46
CA GLY A 48 12.64 -0.24 3.09
C GLY A 48 13.39 0.71 2.16
N CYS A 49 13.34 0.43 0.84
CA CYS A 49 13.89 1.30 -0.19
C CYS A 49 13.10 2.60 -0.41
N VAL A 50 11.88 2.73 0.12
CA VAL A 50 11.10 3.98 0.02
C VAL A 50 11.71 5.03 0.94
N ASN A 51 12.26 6.09 0.32
CA ASN A 51 12.88 7.20 1.03
C ASN A 51 11.82 8.12 1.65
N GLU A 52 11.59 7.97 2.96
CA GLU A 52 10.58 8.73 3.69
C GLU A 52 10.82 10.24 3.68
N ARG A 53 12.08 10.67 3.78
CA ARG A 53 12.42 12.09 3.81
C ARG A 53 12.18 12.75 2.47
N ARG A 54 12.61 12.11 1.37
CA ARG A 54 12.41 12.60 0.00
C ARG A 54 10.93 12.74 -0.32
N TYR A 55 10.14 11.77 0.12
CA TYR A 55 8.72 11.67 -0.21
C TYR A 55 7.76 12.20 0.86
N GLN A 56 8.30 12.72 1.96
CA GLN A 56 7.53 13.30 3.06
C GLN A 56 6.45 12.33 3.57
N LEU A 57 6.86 11.09 3.86
CA LEU A 57 5.95 10.12 4.46
C LEU A 57 5.69 10.53 5.90
N HIS A 58 4.41 10.64 6.26
CA HIS A 58 3.97 10.95 7.62
C HIS A 58 3.17 9.80 8.18
N GLU A 59 3.46 9.43 9.43
CA GLU A 59 2.64 8.47 10.13
C GLU A 59 1.25 9.05 10.45
N VAL A 60 0.22 8.24 10.24
CA VAL A 60 -1.16 8.56 10.59
C VAL A 60 -1.47 7.89 11.92
N ILE A 61 -1.07 8.53 13.02
CA ILE A 61 -1.16 7.99 14.40
C ILE A 61 -2.53 7.40 14.72
N ARG A 62 -3.61 8.09 14.31
CA ARG A 62 -5.00 7.62 14.54
C ARG A 62 -5.33 6.31 13.84
N LEU A 63 -4.59 5.92 12.79
CA LEU A 63 -4.77 4.65 12.07
C LEU A 63 -3.76 3.59 12.54
N SER A 64 -2.55 4.00 12.93
CA SER A 64 -1.51 3.14 13.51
C SER A 64 -1.86 2.57 14.90
N GLY A 65 -0.96 1.72 15.42
CA GLY A 65 -0.93 1.29 16.82
C GLY A 65 -1.80 0.07 17.13
N MET A 66 -2.30 -0.62 16.10
CA MET A 66 -3.03 -1.88 16.25
C MET A 66 -2.11 -3.04 15.88
N ASN A 67 -2.35 -4.22 16.45
CA ASN A 67 -1.64 -5.43 16.07
C ASN A 67 -2.49 -6.24 15.08
N LEU A 68 -1.85 -6.77 14.05
CA LEU A 68 -2.41 -7.80 13.19
C LEU A 68 -1.89 -9.15 13.67
N ILE A 69 -2.82 -10.07 13.91
CA ILE A 69 -2.48 -11.45 14.26
C ILE A 69 -2.23 -12.23 12.98
N LEU A 70 -1.04 -12.79 12.80
CA LEU A 70 -0.69 -13.73 11.73
C LEU A 70 0.02 -14.92 12.35
N ASN A 71 -0.41 -16.15 12.03
CA ASN A 71 0.18 -17.37 12.58
C ASN A 71 0.38 -17.30 14.12
N ASP A 72 -0.66 -16.86 14.84
CA ASP A 72 -0.68 -16.69 16.29
C ASP A 72 0.37 -15.70 16.86
N SER A 73 0.94 -14.86 16.00
CA SER A 73 1.91 -13.81 16.35
C SER A 73 1.32 -12.42 16.10
N ASP A 74 1.56 -11.51 17.04
CA ASP A 74 1.12 -10.12 16.96
C ASP A 74 2.16 -9.26 16.24
N HIS A 75 1.77 -8.66 15.12
CA HIS A 75 2.64 -7.77 14.35
C HIS A 75 2.07 -6.34 14.34
N PRO A 76 2.85 -5.31 14.73
CA PRO A 76 2.36 -3.94 14.78
C PRO A 76 2.07 -3.40 13.38
N LEU A 77 0.91 -2.78 13.21
CA LEU A 77 0.48 -2.11 11.99
C LEU A 77 0.72 -0.60 12.10
N ILE A 78 1.62 -0.11 11.26
CA ILE A 78 1.91 1.32 11.13
C ILE A 78 1.36 1.79 9.79
N ILE A 79 0.62 2.91 9.81
CA ILE A 79 0.06 3.50 8.60
C ILE A 79 0.77 4.80 8.32
N LYS A 80 1.40 4.91 7.15
CA LYS A 80 1.96 6.19 6.68
C LYS A 80 1.17 6.71 5.50
N VAL A 81 1.31 8.00 5.21
CA VAL A 81 0.71 8.63 4.05
C VAL A 81 1.73 9.56 3.39
N ALA A 82 1.69 9.59 2.06
CA ALA A 82 2.35 10.63 1.28
C ALA A 82 1.45 11.04 0.12
N SER A 83 1.74 12.19 -0.48
CA SER A 83 0.98 12.71 -1.63
C SER A 83 1.86 12.78 -2.87
N ILE A 84 1.31 12.34 -4.00
CA ILE A 84 1.91 12.58 -5.31
C ILE A 84 1.34 13.89 -5.84
N GLN A 85 2.09 14.97 -5.66
CA GLN A 85 1.63 16.34 -5.95
C GLN A 85 1.14 16.51 -7.39
N ALA A 86 1.87 15.95 -8.36
CA ALA A 86 1.51 16.01 -9.78
C ALA A 86 0.16 15.35 -10.11
N ALA A 87 -0.32 14.41 -9.30
CA ALA A 87 -1.64 13.79 -9.45
C ALA A 87 -2.68 14.25 -8.44
N ARG A 88 -2.30 15.05 -7.44
CA ARG A 88 -3.14 15.36 -6.28
C ARG A 88 -3.72 14.09 -5.64
N MET A 89 -2.92 13.01 -5.60
CA MET A 89 -3.33 11.70 -5.11
C MET A 89 -2.61 11.37 -3.80
N GLN A 90 -3.36 10.90 -2.81
CA GLN A 90 -2.80 10.37 -1.56
C GLN A 90 -2.56 8.87 -1.67
N VAL A 91 -1.41 8.42 -1.17
CA VAL A 91 -1.03 7.01 -1.07
C VAL A 91 -0.83 6.66 0.40
N TYR A 92 -1.57 5.64 0.86
CA TYR A 92 -1.42 5.04 2.16
C TYR A 92 -0.40 3.91 2.08
N PHE A 93 0.45 3.85 3.08
CA PHE A 93 1.50 2.84 3.19
C PHE A 93 1.22 1.94 4.37
N ILE A 94 1.19 0.64 4.12
CA ILE A 94 1.20 -0.37 5.17
C ILE A 94 2.66 -0.63 5.55
N ASP A 95 3.04 -0.27 6.76
CA ASP A 95 4.41 -0.41 7.28
C ASP A 95 4.43 -1.38 8.46
N ASN A 96 5.53 -2.13 8.54
CA ASN A 96 5.87 -3.05 9.61
C ASN A 96 7.38 -3.30 9.55
N GLU A 97 8.02 -3.25 10.72
CA GLU A 97 9.48 -3.27 10.79
C GLU A 97 10.08 -4.61 10.36
N GLU A 98 9.41 -5.71 10.67
CA GLU A 98 9.83 -7.07 10.38
C GLU A 98 9.66 -7.40 8.88
N TYR A 99 8.50 -7.05 8.33
CA TYR A 99 8.12 -7.45 6.98
C TYR A 99 8.66 -6.57 5.86
N PHE A 100 8.82 -5.25 6.06
CA PHE A 100 9.07 -4.34 4.95
C PHE A 100 10.36 -3.53 5.02
N LYS A 101 11.14 -3.52 6.10
CA LYS A 101 12.35 -2.66 6.22
C LYS A 101 13.54 -3.04 5.33
N ARG A 102 13.47 -4.15 4.59
CA ARG A 102 14.57 -4.66 3.75
C ARG A 102 14.93 -3.70 2.62
N LYS A 103 16.19 -3.78 2.16
CA LYS A 103 16.72 -2.97 1.05
C LYS A 103 16.02 -3.26 -0.28
N PHE A 104 15.59 -4.50 -0.51
CA PHE A 104 14.91 -4.90 -1.73
C PHE A 104 13.43 -5.21 -1.46
N THR A 105 12.64 -5.31 -2.53
CA THR A 105 11.20 -5.53 -2.46
C THR A 105 10.87 -7.00 -2.26
N PHE A 106 10.80 -7.77 -3.34
CA PHE A 106 10.31 -9.16 -3.38
C PHE A 106 11.43 -10.19 -3.41
N ARG A 107 12.57 -9.79 -3.97
CA ARG A 107 13.74 -10.64 -4.22
C ARG A 107 14.96 -10.02 -3.57
N ASP A 108 15.93 -10.86 -3.22
CA ASP A 108 17.26 -10.41 -2.77
C ASP A 108 18.11 -9.86 -3.93
N ASP A 109 19.36 -9.49 -3.61
CA ASP A 109 20.34 -8.96 -4.57
C ASP A 109 20.76 -9.99 -5.65
N LYS A 110 20.45 -11.27 -5.43
CA LYS A 110 20.70 -12.38 -6.37
C LYS A 110 19.43 -12.74 -7.17
N GLY A 111 18.34 -12.00 -7.00
CA GLY A 111 17.08 -12.23 -7.68
C GLY A 111 16.26 -13.40 -7.13
N LYS A 112 16.61 -13.96 -5.97
CA LYS A 112 15.83 -15.02 -5.32
C LYS A 112 14.71 -14.41 -4.50
N PHE A 113 13.49 -14.95 -4.63
CA PHE A 113 12.37 -14.52 -3.79
C PHE A 113 12.64 -14.76 -2.31
N TYR A 114 12.21 -13.83 -1.46
CA TYR A 114 12.18 -14.04 -0.02
C TYR A 114 11.18 -15.14 0.34
N GLY A 115 11.55 -15.99 1.31
CA GLY A 115 10.75 -17.13 1.74
C GLY A 115 9.50 -16.76 2.52
N ASP A 116 9.44 -15.55 3.07
CA ASP A 116 8.34 -15.00 3.87
C ASP A 116 7.41 -14.08 3.05
N ASN A 117 7.50 -14.12 1.72
CA ASN A 117 6.68 -13.27 0.85
C ASN A 117 5.17 -13.54 0.98
N ASP A 118 4.80 -14.76 1.34
CA ASP A 118 3.45 -15.17 1.69
C ASP A 118 2.93 -14.48 2.96
N GLU A 119 3.73 -14.45 4.03
CA GLU A 119 3.38 -13.73 5.26
C GLU A 119 3.29 -12.22 5.03
N ARG A 120 4.22 -11.65 4.26
CA ARG A 120 4.21 -10.23 3.88
C ARG A 120 2.96 -9.87 3.08
N MET A 121 2.53 -10.75 2.19
CA MET A 121 1.28 -10.62 1.43
C MET A 121 0.06 -10.67 2.36
N ALA A 122 0.02 -11.63 3.29
CA ALA A 122 -1.07 -11.76 4.26
C ALA A 122 -1.16 -10.53 5.19
N PHE A 123 -0.02 -10.06 5.70
CA PHE A 123 0.08 -8.85 6.50
C PHE A 123 -0.42 -7.62 5.72
N TYR A 124 0.02 -7.48 4.47
CA TYR A 124 -0.38 -6.36 3.63
C TYR A 124 -1.89 -6.35 3.36
N CYS A 125 -2.46 -7.45 2.89
CA CYS A 125 -3.89 -7.54 2.57
C CYS A 125 -4.76 -7.30 3.81
N ARG A 126 -4.40 -7.93 4.94
CA ARG A 126 -5.12 -7.73 6.21
C ARG A 126 -4.97 -6.29 6.73
N GLY A 127 -3.78 -5.71 6.63
CA GLY A 127 -3.52 -4.32 7.02
C GLY A 127 -4.33 -3.32 6.21
N VAL A 128 -4.49 -3.54 4.90
CA VAL A 128 -5.36 -2.71 4.05
C VAL A 128 -6.80 -2.78 4.54
N ILE A 129 -7.34 -3.99 4.74
CA ILE A 129 -8.73 -4.19 5.17
C ILE A 129 -9.00 -3.52 6.53
N GLU A 130 -8.15 -3.75 7.53
CA GLU A 130 -8.32 -3.15 8.86
C GLU A 130 -8.20 -1.62 8.82
N THR A 131 -7.30 -1.09 7.99
CA THR A 131 -7.16 0.36 7.80
C THR A 131 -8.40 0.97 7.16
N VAL A 132 -8.97 0.31 6.14
CA VAL A 132 -10.18 0.77 5.44
C VAL A 132 -11.40 0.75 6.36
N LYS A 133 -11.55 -0.30 7.19
CA LYS A 133 -12.58 -0.37 8.24
C LYS A 133 -12.45 0.78 9.23
N LYS A 134 -11.24 0.99 9.78
CA LYS A 134 -10.97 2.06 10.77
C LYS A 134 -11.18 3.46 10.21
N LEU A 135 -10.96 3.63 8.91
CA LEU A 135 -11.23 4.86 8.20
C LEU A 135 -12.73 5.15 8.01
N GLY A 136 -13.62 4.19 8.28
CA GLY A 136 -15.06 4.35 8.04
C GLY A 136 -15.41 4.61 6.57
N TRP A 137 -14.55 4.17 5.65
CA TRP A 137 -14.69 4.44 4.22
C TRP A 137 -14.88 3.13 3.46
N ALA A 138 -16.14 2.77 3.21
CA ALA A 138 -16.46 1.58 2.42
C ALA A 138 -16.31 1.88 0.92
N PRO A 139 -15.38 1.23 0.19
CA PRO A 139 -15.32 1.33 -1.25
C PRO A 139 -16.46 0.56 -1.92
N ASP A 140 -16.90 1.02 -3.09
CA ASP A 140 -17.81 0.28 -3.97
C ASP A 140 -17.06 -0.77 -4.80
N VAL A 141 -15.81 -0.47 -5.14
CA VAL A 141 -14.93 -1.35 -5.93
C VAL A 141 -13.55 -1.41 -5.29
N ILE A 142 -13.01 -2.63 -5.17
CA ILE A 142 -11.62 -2.86 -4.80
C ILE A 142 -10.88 -3.36 -6.04
N HIS A 143 -9.81 -2.67 -6.41
CA HIS A 143 -8.98 -2.98 -7.55
C HIS A 143 -7.57 -3.37 -7.09
N CYS A 144 -7.27 -4.67 -7.17
CA CYS A 144 -6.02 -5.28 -6.74
C CYS A 144 -5.02 -5.34 -7.92
N GLN A 145 -3.76 -4.95 -7.68
CA GLN A 145 -2.69 -4.89 -8.68
C GLN A 145 -1.40 -5.51 -8.17
N GLY A 146 -0.99 -6.61 -8.82
CA GLY A 146 0.20 -7.37 -8.46
C GLY A 146 -0.11 -8.54 -7.51
N TRP A 147 0.80 -9.50 -7.45
CA TRP A 147 0.58 -10.78 -6.76
C TRP A 147 0.51 -10.62 -5.23
N MET A 148 1.16 -9.60 -4.65
CA MET A 148 1.06 -9.29 -3.21
C MET A 148 -0.35 -8.88 -2.75
N THR A 149 -1.30 -8.78 -3.67
CA THR A 149 -2.66 -8.26 -3.43
C THR A 149 -3.74 -9.32 -3.67
N SER A 150 -3.32 -10.58 -3.86
CA SER A 150 -4.18 -11.66 -4.37
C SER A 150 -4.80 -12.57 -3.30
N LEU A 151 -4.55 -12.30 -2.01
CA LEU A 151 -5.16 -13.02 -0.88
C LEU A 151 -6.48 -12.34 -0.45
#